data_AF-A0A495AH06-F1
#
_entry.id   AF-A0A495AH06-F1
#
_cell.length_a   1.000
_cell.length_b   1.000
_cell.length_c   1.000
_cell.angle_alpha   90.00
_cell.angle_beta   90.00
_cell.angle_gamma   90.00
#
_symmetry.space_group_name_H-M   'P 1'
#
loop_
_entity.id
_entity.type
_entity.pdbx_description
1 polymer ?
#
loop_
_entity_poly.entity_id
_entity_poly.type
_entity_poly.pdbx_seq_one_letter_code
_entity_poly.pdbx_strand_id
1 'polypeptide(L)' 'MTRDNIDRPAILNEVRAAFYRYEQALISNDIAVLDELFWDDARTVRYGVTENLYGIEQIRAFRTARSSQGLERLLDNTTI' A
#
# COMPACT_ATOMS: atom_id res chain seq x y z
N MET A 1 21.08 2.42 13.27
CA MET A 1 20.47 1.10 12.98
C MET A 1 21.56 0.04 13.13
N THR A 2 21.38 -0.94 14.01
CA THR A 2 22.32 -2.07 14.16
C THR A 2 21.73 -3.32 13.50
N ARG A 3 22.56 -4.32 13.18
CA ARG A 3 22.09 -5.56 12.53
C ARG A 3 20.98 -6.25 13.34
N ASP A 4 21.08 -6.24 14.66
CA ASP A 4 20.09 -6.87 15.54
C ASP A 4 18.71 -6.18 15.50
N ASN A 5 18.61 -4.99 14.91
CA ASN A 5 17.36 -4.27 14.71
C ASN A 5 16.77 -4.46 13.30
N ILE A 6 17.42 -5.25 12.43
CA ILE A 6 16.96 -5.58 11.08
C ILE A 6 16.19 -6.91 11.11
N ASP A 7 15.08 -7.00 10.37
CA ASP A 7 14.32 -8.23 10.13
C ASP A 7 13.99 -9.05 11.39
N ARG A 8 13.74 -8.35 12.50
CA ARG A 8 13.35 -8.98 13.76
C ARG A 8 12.07 -9.80 13.53
N PRO A 9 12.06 -11.11 13.81
CA PRO A 9 11.00 -12.02 13.33
C PRO A 9 9.57 -11.57 13.66
N ALA A 10 9.34 -11.05 14.87
CA ALA A 10 8.01 -10.57 15.28
C ALA A 10 7.53 -9.40 14.40
N ILE A 11 8.38 -8.40 14.22
CA ILE A 11 8.07 -7.20 13.42
C ILE A 11 7.94 -7.55 11.94
N LEU A 12 8.80 -8.45 11.44
CA LEU A 12 8.73 -8.92 10.06
C LEU A 12 7.39 -9.59 9.79
N ASN A 13 6.91 -10.43 10.71
CA ASN A 13 5.60 -11.08 10.57
C ASN A 13 4.43 -10.08 10.58
N GLU A 14 4.49 -9.03 11.41
CA GLU A 14 3.49 -7.96 11.41
C GLU A 14 3.44 -7.22 10.06
N VAL A 15 4.61 -6.84 9.53
CA VAL A 15 4.71 -6.13 8.24
C VAL A 15 4.28 -7.02 7.07
N ARG A 16 4.62 -8.32 7.09
CA ARG A 16 4.14 -9.30 6.10
C ARG A 16 2.62 -9.38 6.07
N ALA A 17 1.99 -9.47 7.23
CA ALA A 17 0.54 -9.54 7.33
C ALA A 17 -0.11 -8.26 6.77
N ALA A 18 0.43 -7.08 7.12
CA ALA A 18 -0.04 -5.80 6.59
C ALA A 18 0.12 -5.70 5.07
N PHE A 19 1.24 -6.18 4.52
CA PHE A 19 1.48 -6.19 3.08
C PHE A 19 0.50 -7.07 2.32
N TYR A 20 0.27 -8.32 2.76
CA TYR A 20 -0.69 -9.19 2.08
C TYR A 20 -2.14 -8.68 2.21
N ARG A 21 -2.47 -8.02 3.33
CA ARG A 21 -3.74 -7.30 3.46
C ARG A 21 -3.87 -6.16 2.44
N TYR A 22 -2.80 -5.37 2.26
CA TYR A 22 -2.75 -4.32 1.25
C TYR A 22 -2.86 -4.88 -0.18
N GLU A 23 -2.17 -5.98 -0.47
CA GLU A 23 -2.20 -6.62 -1.79
C GLU A 23 -3.60 -7.09 -2.14
N GLN A 24 -4.27 -7.79 -1.21
CA GLN A 24 -5.64 -8.24 -1.39
C GLN A 24 -6.58 -7.06 -1.64
N ALA A 25 -6.49 -6.00 -0.83
CA ALA A 25 -7.30 -4.80 -1.00
C ALA A 25 -7.08 -4.13 -2.37
N LEU A 26 -5.86 -4.17 -2.88
CA LEU A 26 -5.53 -3.55 -4.16
C LEU A 26 -6.09 -4.34 -5.36
N ILE A 27 -6.07 -5.67 -5.33
CA ILE A 27 -6.67 -6.49 -6.40
C ILE A 27 -8.19 -6.55 -6.33
N SER A 28 -8.78 -6.43 -5.14
CA SER A 28 -10.24 -6.42 -4.94
C SER A 28 -10.87 -5.03 -4.98
N ASN A 29 -10.07 -3.97 -5.18
CA ASN A 29 -10.47 -2.57 -5.09
C ASN A 29 -11.15 -2.19 -3.76
N ASP A 30 -10.68 -2.73 -2.63
CA ASP A 30 -11.17 -2.37 -1.30
C ASP A 30 -10.61 -1.00 -0.87
N ILE A 31 -11.33 0.07 -1.22
CA ILE A 31 -10.91 1.45 -0.95
C ILE A 31 -10.79 1.72 0.55
N ALA A 32 -11.64 1.12 1.39
CA ALA A 32 -11.63 1.37 2.83
C ALA A 32 -10.34 0.85 3.47
N VAL A 33 -9.93 -0.38 3.13
CA VAL A 33 -8.67 -0.94 3.61
C VAL A 33 -7.47 -0.22 3.00
N LEU A 34 -7.54 0.18 1.73
CA LEU A 34 -6.48 0.97 1.10
C LEU A 34 -6.30 2.32 1.80
N ASP A 35 -7.37 3.00 2.19
CA ASP A 35 -7.29 4.26 2.92
C ASP A 35 -6.69 4.07 4.31
N GLU A 36 -7.17 3.06 5.05
CA GLU A 36 -6.69 2.73 6.40
C GLU A 36 -5.18 2.45 6.44
N LEU A 37 -4.65 1.76 5.42
CA LEU A 37 -3.25 1.36 5.37
C LEU A 37 -2.32 2.46 4.85
N PHE A 38 -2.86 3.55 4.30
CA PHE A 38 -2.08 4.75 4.00
C PHE A 38 -2.00 5.65 5.24
N TRP A 39 -0.84 6.29 5.41
CA TRP A 39 -0.70 7.27 6.48
C TRP A 39 -1.52 8.52 6.19
N ASP A 40 -2.45 8.85 7.10
CA ASP A 40 -3.34 10.03 7.03
C ASP A 40 -2.60 11.31 7.40
N ASP A 41 -1.77 11.80 6.47
CA ASP A 41 -0.99 13.03 6.62
C ASP A 41 -0.74 13.71 5.26
N ALA A 42 -0.59 15.04 5.27
CA ALA A 42 -0.29 15.82 4.09
C ALA A 42 1.11 15.50 3.48
N ARG A 43 1.99 14.89 4.26
CA ARG A 43 3.34 14.48 3.85
C ARG A 43 3.38 13.14 3.11
N THR A 44 2.27 12.40 3.07
CA THR A 44 2.21 11.10 2.38
C THR A 44 2.36 11.30 0.87
N VAL A 45 3.25 10.54 0.23
CA VAL A 45 3.50 10.62 -1.21
C VAL A 45 3.24 9.26 -1.84
N ARG A 46 2.52 9.25 -2.97
CA ARG A 46 2.32 8.06 -3.80
C ARG A 46 2.67 8.35 -5.24
N TYR A 47 3.71 7.69 -5.75
CA TYR A 47 4.00 7.63 -7.17
C TYR A 47 3.30 6.41 -7.78
N GLY A 48 2.31 6.69 -8.60
CA GLY A 48 1.61 5.71 -9.41
C GLY A 48 2.29 5.47 -10.75
N VAL A 49 1.61 4.73 -11.62
CA VAL A 49 2.11 4.44 -12.98
C VAL A 49 2.01 5.69 -13.87
N THR A 50 0.97 6.50 -13.67
CA THR A 50 0.63 7.64 -14.53
C THR A 50 0.54 8.98 -13.77
N GLU A 51 0.72 8.96 -12.46
CA GLU A 51 0.35 10.06 -11.57
C GLU A 51 1.28 10.17 -10.36
N ASN A 52 1.52 11.40 -9.91
CA ASN A 52 2.24 11.71 -8.66
C ASN A 52 1.26 12.41 -7.71
N LEU A 53 1.01 11.81 -6.54
CA LEU A 53 0.01 12.28 -5.57
C LEU A 53 0.71 12.71 -4.27
N TYR A 54 0.37 13.90 -3.78
CA TYR A 54 0.94 14.52 -2.58
C TYR A 54 -0.17 14.79 -1.57
N GLY A 55 -0.07 14.16 -0.40
CA GLY A 55 -1.05 14.18 0.67
C GLY A 55 -2.13 13.11 0.50
N ILE A 56 -2.63 12.61 1.64
CA ILE A 56 -3.67 11.60 1.71
C ILE A 56 -4.95 11.98 0.93
N GLU A 57 -5.34 13.25 0.94
CA GLU A 57 -6.53 13.72 0.24
C GLU A 57 -6.47 13.50 -1.29
N GLN A 58 -5.30 13.69 -1.91
CA GLN A 58 -5.13 13.42 -3.34
C GLN A 58 -5.17 11.92 -3.63
N ILE A 59 -4.66 11.09 -2.70
CA ILE A 59 -4.71 9.63 -2.81
C ILE A 59 -6.15 9.12 -2.70
N ARG A 60 -6.93 9.63 -1.73
CA ARG A 60 -8.36 9.34 -1.56
C ARG A 60 -9.15 9.68 -2.83
N ALA A 61 -8.99 10.90 -3.33
CA ALA A 61 -9.66 11.36 -4.55
C ALA A 61 -9.33 10.46 -5.76
N PHE A 62 -8.06 10.07 -5.92
CA PHE A 62 -7.64 9.14 -6.97
C PHE A 62 -8.31 7.76 -6.82
N ARG A 63 -8.35 7.19 -5.62
CA ARG A 63 -8.94 5.86 -5.38
C ARG A 63 -10.43 5.83 -5.68
N THR A 64 -11.16 6.87 -5.29
CA THR A 64 -12.60 7.00 -5.60
C THR A 64 -12.87 7.13 -7.09
N ALA A 65 -11.99 7.80 -7.84
CA ALA A 65 -12.15 8.01 -9.28
C ALA A 65 -11.65 6.82 -10.15
N ARG A 66 -10.87 5.90 -9.58
CA ARG A 66 -10.24 4.81 -10.34
C ARG A 66 -11.25 3.75 -10.78
N SER A 67 -11.13 3.30 -12.03
CA SER A 67 -11.86 2.11 -12.52
C SER A 67 -11.42 0.85 -11.77
N SER A 68 -12.39 0.03 -11.35
CA SER A 68 -12.14 -1.27 -10.72
C SER A 68 -11.79 -2.39 -11.70
N GLN A 69 -11.73 -2.09 -13.01
CA GLN A 69 -11.42 -3.09 -14.03
C GLN A 69 -9.91 -3.26 -14.20
N GLY A 70 -9.47 -4.50 -14.48
CA GLY A 70 -8.08 -4.80 -14.81
C GLY A 70 -7.10 -4.60 -13.66
N LEU A 71 -7.52 -4.84 -12.42
CA LEU A 71 -6.68 -4.72 -11.23
C LEU A 71 -5.85 -5.96 -10.93
N GLU A 72 -6.17 -7.08 -11.59
CA GLU A 72 -5.44 -8.32 -11.43
C GLU A 72 -3.96 -8.16 -11.79
N ARG A 73 -3.11 -8.67 -10.91
CA ARG A 73 -1.66 -8.61 -11.05
C ARG A 73 -1.05 -9.75 -10.25
N LEU A 74 0.17 -10.11 -10.64
CA LEU A 74 1.00 -11.04 -9.91
C LEU A 74 2.15 -10.28 -9.27
N LEU A 75 2.48 -10.68 -8.06
CA LEU A 75 3.71 -10.24 -7.42
C LEU A 75 4.88 -10.89 -8.15
N ASP A 76 5.85 -10.08 -8.56
CA ASP A 76 7.09 -10.54 -9.16
C ASP A 76 8.27 -10.05 -8.32
N ASN A 77 9.32 -10.88 -8.20
CA ASN A 77 10.53 -10.61 -7.41
C ASN A 77 10.26 -10.04 -5.99
N THR A 78 9.16 -10.44 -5.35
CA THR A 78 8.75 -9.91 -4.05
C THR A 78 9.35 -10.73 -2.92
N THR A 79 10.17 -10.09 -2.08
CA THR A 79 10.65 -10.66 -0.81
C THR A 79 10.14 -9.77 0.32
N ILE A 80 9.48 -10.39 1.29
CA ILE A 80 8.97 -9.71 2.48
C ILE A 80 9.12 -10.58 3.71
#